data_AF-A0A800H9D5-F1
#
_entry.id   AF-A0A800H9D5-F1
#
_cell.length_a   1.000
_cell.length_b   1.000
_cell.length_c   1.000
_cell.angle_alpha   90.00
_cell.angle_beta   90.00
_cell.angle_gamma   90.00
#
_symmetry.space_group_name_H-M   'P 1'
#
loop_
_entity.id
_entity.type
_entity.pdbx_description
1 polymer ?
#
loop_
_entity_poly.entity_id
_entity_poly.type
_entity_poly.pdbx_seq_one_letter_code
_entity_poly.pdbx_strand_id
1 'polypeptide(L)'
;FSVTTMFGQSYYGAKCTGFLFGSRWKVNYNWFYVLSTIFGATVSISIVINLIDGMYAIMAIPTMVSTILLAPKVMKETRRYFSTI
;
A
#
# COMPACT_ATOMS: atom_id res chain seq x y z
N PHE A 1 1.42 -8.66 17.00
CA PHE A 1 0.66 -7.62 16.26
C PHE A 1 1.59 -6.62 15.59
N SER A 2 2.41 -5.86 16.34
CA SER A 2 3.28 -4.81 15.78
C SER A 2 4.34 -5.32 14.79
N VAL A 3 4.96 -6.48 15.06
CA VAL A 3 6.00 -7.07 14.19
C VAL A 3 5.45 -7.50 12.83
N THR A 4 4.32 -8.22 12.82
CA THR A 4 3.63 -8.63 11.59
C THR A 4 3.14 -7.44 10.77
N THR A 5 2.67 -6.39 11.42
CA THR A 5 2.25 -5.15 10.75
C THR A 5 3.44 -4.41 10.13
N MET A 6 4.59 -4.32 10.82
CA MET A 6 5.81 -3.73 10.25
C MET A 6 6.28 -4.47 8.99
N PHE A 7 6.31 -5.81 9.02
CA PHE A 7 6.68 -6.59 7.84
C PHE A 7 5.68 -6.42 6.69
N GLY A 8 4.38 -6.38 7.00
CA GLY A 8 3.33 -6.11 6.01
C GLY A 8 3.52 -4.74 5.34
N GLN A 9 3.66 -3.68 6.14
CA GLN A 9 3.83 -2.31 5.63
C GLN A 9 5.14 -2.13 4.85
N SER A 10 6.24 -2.76 5.27
CA SER A 10 7.50 -2.79 4.52
C SER A 10 7.34 -3.44 3.14
N TYR A 11 6.61 -4.56 3.05
CA TYR A 11 6.36 -5.26 1.79
C TYR A 11 5.46 -4.44 0.84
N TYR A 12 4.36 -3.87 1.36
CA TYR A 12 3.49 -2.98 0.58
C TYR A 12 4.26 -1.77 0.06
N GLY A 13 5.06 -1.13 0.93
CA GLY A 13 5.91 0.00 0.58
C GLY A 13 6.90 -0.32 -0.54
N ALA A 14 7.63 -1.43 -0.42
CA ALA A 14 8.60 -1.84 -1.44
C ALA A 14 7.96 -2.15 -2.80
N LYS A 15 6.70 -2.63 -2.82
CA LYS A 15 5.93 -2.86 -4.04
C LYS A 15 5.45 -1.56 -4.67
N CYS A 16 4.90 -0.64 -3.88
CA CYS A 16 4.48 0.68 -4.35
C CYS A 16 5.67 1.48 -4.91
N THR A 17 6.82 1.47 -4.22
CA THR A 17 8.05 2.12 -4.70
C THR A 17 8.60 1.45 -5.95
N GLY A 18 8.54 0.11 -6.04
CA GLY A 18 8.91 -0.61 -7.25
C GLY A 18 8.01 -0.29 -8.45
N PHE A 19 6.73 0.01 -8.22
CA PHE A 19 5.79 0.45 -9.26
C PHE A 19 6.05 1.90 -9.70
N LEU A 20 6.35 2.81 -8.77
CA LEU A 20 6.53 4.23 -9.05
C LEU A 20 7.92 4.60 -9.59
N PHE A 21 8.99 3.96 -9.09
CA PHE A 21 10.39 4.31 -9.41
C PHE A 21 11.17 3.19 -10.12
N GLY A 22 10.52 2.05 -10.40
CA GLY A 22 11.12 0.90 -11.08
C GLY A 22 11.92 -0.03 -10.16
N SER A 23 12.12 -1.28 -10.61
CA SER A 23 12.68 -2.41 -9.84
C SER A 23 14.05 -2.16 -9.17
N ARG A 24 14.82 -1.17 -9.66
CA ARG A 24 16.17 -0.85 -9.16
C ARG A 24 16.20 -0.16 -7.79
N TRP A 25 15.08 0.41 -7.32
CA TRP A 25 15.03 1.21 -6.08
C TRP A 25 14.58 0.44 -4.82
N LYS A 26 14.33 -0.87 -4.92
CA LYS A 26 13.91 -1.71 -3.77
C LYS A 26 14.88 -1.66 -2.59
N VAL A 27 16.19 -1.63 -2.84
CA VAL A 27 17.21 -1.66 -1.78
C VAL A 27 17.29 -0.31 -1.05
N ASN A 28 17.18 0.81 -1.79
CA ASN A 28 17.13 2.14 -1.21
C ASN A 28 15.87 2.37 -0.35
N TYR A 29 14.74 1.75 -0.72
CA TYR A 29 13.51 1.85 0.05
C TYR A 29 13.62 1.18 1.43
N ASN A 30 14.29 0.03 1.53
CA ASN A 30 14.50 -0.63 2.82
C ASN A 30 15.33 0.22 3.79
N TRP A 31 16.38 0.89 3.30
CA TRP A 31 17.17 1.81 4.13
C TRP A 31 16.36 3.03 4.59
N PHE A 32 15.56 3.62 3.70
CA PHE A 32 14.65 4.70 4.05
C PHE A 32 13.60 4.27 5.09
N TYR A 33 13.03 3.07 4.94
CA TYR A 33 12.03 2.53 5.85
C TYR A 33 12.59 2.32 7.27
N VAL A 34 13.82 1.81 7.39
CA VAL A 34 14.48 1.63 8.70
C VAL A 34 14.75 2.98 9.37
N LEU A 35 15.28 3.97 8.63
CA LEU A 35 15.50 5.32 9.15
C LEU A 35 14.18 6.02 9.57
N SER A 36 13.14 5.88 8.75
CA SER A 36 11.81 6.41 9.05
C SER A 36 11.18 5.75 10.28
N THR A 37 11.49 4.48 10.55
CA THR A 37 11.00 3.78 11.75
C THR A 37 11.62 4.35 13.02
N ILE A 38 12.93 4.65 13.00
CA ILE A 38 13.64 5.27 14.12
C ILE A 38 13.07 6.66 14.40
N PHE A 39 12.84 7.46 13.35
CA PHE A 39 12.19 8.76 13.48
C PHE A 39 10.74 8.63 13.98
N GLY A 40 9.99 7.66 13.48
CA GLY A 40 8.62 7.39 13.91
C GLY A 40 8.50 7.06 15.40
N ALA A 41 9.51 6.41 15.99
CA ALA A 41 9.56 6.12 17.42
C ALA A 41 9.73 7.38 18.29
N THR A 42 10.22 8.48 17.73
CA THR A 42 10.41 9.77 18.44
C THR A 42 9.21 10.70 18.36
N VAL A 43 8.23 10.42 17.49
CA VAL A 43 7.05 11.26 17.28
C VAL A 43 5.86 10.72 18.07
N SER A 44 5.01 11.62 18.58
CA SER A 44 3.79 11.24 19.30
C SER A 44 2.87 10.37 18.46
N ILE A 45 2.39 9.27 19.05
CA ILE A 45 1.48 8.30 18.41
C ILE A 45 0.25 8.96 17.78
N SER A 46 -0.35 9.97 18.42
CA SER A 46 -1.52 10.67 17.88
C SER A 46 -1.23 11.41 16.57
N ILE A 47 -0.02 11.95 16.40
CA ILE A 47 0.38 12.62 15.15
C ILE A 47 0.58 11.58 14.05
N VAL A 48 1.22 10.45 14.37
CA VAL A 48 1.45 9.35 13.44
C VAL A 48 0.12 8.77 12.94
N ILE A 49 -0.84 8.56 13.84
CA ILE A 49 -2.17 8.03 13.46
C ILE A 49 -2.89 9.02 12.53
N ASN A 50 -2.97 10.30 12.89
CA ASN A 50 -3.64 11.31 12.04
C ASN A 50 -2.99 11.44 10.66
N LEU A 51 -1.66 11.34 10.58
CA LEU A 51 -0.94 11.36 9.31
C LEU A 51 -1.29 10.13 8.45
N ILE A 52 -1.28 8.93 9.05
CA ILE A 52 -1.62 7.68 8.37
C ILE A 52 -3.07 7.71 7.88
N ASP A 53 -4.01 8.20 8.69
CA ASP A 53 -5.42 8.33 8.30
C ASP A 53 -5.59 9.28 7.10
N GLY A 54 -4.86 10.40 7.08
CA GLY A 54 -4.82 11.29 5.93
C GLY A 54 -4.28 10.62 4.66
N MET A 55 -3.21 9.84 4.79
CA MET A 55 -2.65 9.07 3.67
C MET A 55 -3.63 8.01 3.16
N TYR A 56 -4.34 7.30 4.05
CA TYR A 56 -5.36 6.33 3.67
C TYR A 56 -6.56 6.98 2.99
N ALA A 57 -7.00 8.15 3.45
CA ALA A 57 -8.07 8.91 2.79
C ALA A 57 -7.68 9.28 1.36
N ILE A 58 -6.44 9.73 1.14
CA ILE A 58 -5.92 10.03 -0.20
C ILE A 58 -5.82 8.76 -1.06
N MET A 59 -5.42 7.62 -0.48
CA MET A 59 -5.33 6.34 -1.20
C MET A 59 -6.72 5.75 -1.53
N ALA A 60 -7.73 6.00 -0.70
CA ALA A 60 -9.09 5.49 -0.89
C ALA A 60 -9.74 6.04 -2.16
N ILE A 61 -9.55 7.33 -2.46
CA ILE A 61 -10.13 8.00 -3.63
C ILE A 61 -9.73 7.31 -4.97
N PRO A 62 -8.44 7.18 -5.33
CA PRO A 62 -8.03 6.56 -6.59
C PRO A 62 -8.38 5.07 -6.63
N THR A 63 -8.33 4.38 -5.48
CA THR A 63 -8.67 2.95 -5.40
C THR A 63 -10.14 2.71 -5.69
N MET A 64 -11.03 3.51 -5.07
CA MET A 64 -12.48 3.42 -5.28
C MET A 64 -12.86 3.80 -6.71
N VAL A 65 -12.29 4.88 -7.25
CA VAL A 65 -12.53 5.29 -8.64
C VAL A 65 -12.11 4.20 -9.63
N SER A 66 -10.90 3.66 -9.46
CA SER A 66 -10.39 2.57 -10.31
C SER A 66 -11.28 1.32 -10.21
N THR A 67 -11.73 0.99 -9.00
CA THR A 67 -12.60 -0.17 -8.76
C THR A 67 -13.95 -0.01 -9.46
N ILE A 68 -14.59 1.16 -9.38
CA ILE A 68 -15.88 1.40 -10.05
C ILE A 68 -15.73 1.32 -11.57
N LEU A 69 -14.66 1.89 -12.12
CA LEU A 69 -14.38 1.82 -13.57
C LEU A 69 -14.06 0.40 -14.05
N LEU A 70 -13.37 -0.40 -13.23
CA LEU A 70 -12.97 -1.77 -13.55
C LEU A 70 -14.05 -2.79 -13.20
N ALA A 71 -15.02 -2.46 -12.34
CA ALA A 71 -16.11 -3.34 -11.90
C ALA A 71 -16.79 -4.12 -13.05
N PRO A 72 -17.21 -3.49 -14.17
CA PRO A 72 -17.83 -4.23 -15.27
C PRO A 72 -16.87 -5.20 -15.96
N LYS A 73 -15.57 -4.85 -16.06
CA LYS A 73 -14.55 -5.72 -16.65
C LYS A 73 -14.27 -6.93 -15.75
N VAL A 74 -14.16 -6.70 -14.45
CA VAL A 74 -13.98 -7.77 -13.46
C VAL A 74 -15.17 -8.72 -13.51
N MET A 75 -16.41 -8.22 -13.50
CA MET A 75 -17.60 -9.07 -13.58
C MET A 75 -17.64 -9.94 -14.86
N LYS A 76 -17.14 -9.42 -15.99
CA LYS A 76 -17.03 -10.18 -17.23
C LYS A 76 -16.02 -11.33 -17.10
N GLU A 77 -14.81 -11.06 -16.60
CA GLU A 77 -13.78 -12.09 -16.42
C GLU A 77 -14.16 -13.09 -15.33
N THR A 78 -14.82 -12.64 -14.26
CA THR A 78 -15.36 -13.51 -13.20
C THR A 78 -16.36 -14.52 -13.78
N ARG A 79 -17.32 -14.07 -14.60
CA ARG A 79 -18.28 -14.96 -15.27
C ARG A 79 -17.60 -15.97 -16.21
N ARG A 80 -16.56 -15.55 -16.93
CA ARG A 80 -15.76 -16.43 -17.80
C ARG A 80 -14.98 -17.49 -17.01
N TYR A 81 -14.39 -17.10 -15.89
CA TYR A 81 -13.68 -18.04 -15.02
C TYR A 81 -14.64 -19.10 -14.47
N PHE A 82 -15.79 -18.68 -13.94
CA PHE A 82 -16.79 -19.60 -13.39
C PHE A 82 -17.54 -20.41 -14.45
N SER A 83 -17.56 -20.02 -15.72
CA SER A 83 -18.12 -20.84 -16.81
C SER A 83 -17.18 -21.92 -17.30
N THR A 84 -15.91 -21.90 -16.87
CA THR A 84 -14.88 -22.88 -17.25
C THR A 84 -14.69 -23.94 -16.15
N ILE A 85 -15.37 -23.78 -15.01
CA ILE A 85 -15.54 -24.77 -13.93
C ILE A 85 -16.82 -25.54 -14.22
#